data_AF-A0A0F9FM89-F1
#
_entry.id   AF-A0A0F9FM89-F1
#
_cell.length_a   1.000
_cell.length_b   1.000
_cell.length_c   1.000
_cell.angle_alpha   90.00
_cell.angle_beta   90.00
_cell.angle_gamma   90.00
#
_symmetry.space_group_name_H-M   'P 1'
#
loop_
_entity.id
_entity.type
_entity.pdbx_description
1 polymer ?
#
loop_
_entity_poly.entity_id
_entity_poly.type
_entity_poly.pdbx_seq_one_letter_code
_entity_poly.pdbx_strand_id
1 'polypeptide(L)'
;MLNLNKPIIIVGSGNSVPFLNSRHFSNGFKRGIEPKLEYLIKGNYSIGLNHFFAYGECTFTSFVDPAFYEDNYDKLKREALIIGHKDPSLQRHKYDITHPNTILLKSTNGYKGIHSFSEGFYSRQLVGIWVLTLAIALGFKEIYLLGYDCKEINGRTHFYQGVVDLNEKRDLMVLDKKVGETFIYRGVGKKPEDKKGTYNTSTYDRPKNLNNQWFKPFLKEKDIKIYNVSPDSAIELFEKITYEEFYSKVPNNHIVQSEARETIRQIIYKKLEMK
;
A
#
# COMPACT_ATOMS: atom_id res chain seq x y z
N MET A 1 9.44 -0.10 -25.67
CA MET A 1 9.66 0.68 -24.43
C MET A 1 8.34 0.73 -23.68
N LEU A 2 8.33 0.66 -22.34
CA LEU A 2 7.08 0.88 -21.61
C LEU A 2 6.50 2.23 -21.99
N ASN A 3 5.19 2.24 -22.19
CA ASN A 3 4.44 3.47 -22.13
C ASN A 3 4.17 3.83 -20.66
N LEU A 4 5.20 4.30 -19.96
CA LEU A 4 5.10 4.86 -18.60
C LEU A 4 4.36 6.21 -18.55
N ASN A 5 3.83 6.68 -19.70
CA ASN A 5 2.91 7.81 -19.72
C ASN A 5 1.52 7.42 -19.22
N LYS A 6 1.24 6.12 -19.00
CA LYS A 6 0.02 5.68 -18.33
C LYS A 6 0.09 5.98 -16.83
N PRO A 7 -1.02 6.40 -16.20
CA PRO A 7 -1.05 6.64 -14.76
C PRO A 7 -0.90 5.35 -13.96
N ILE A 8 -0.50 5.49 -12.70
CA ILE A 8 -0.49 4.40 -11.71
C ILE A 8 -1.42 4.70 -10.55
N ILE A 9 -2.10 3.65 -10.09
CA ILE A 9 -3.02 3.68 -8.95
C ILE A 9 -2.33 3.03 -7.75
N ILE A 10 -2.20 3.73 -6.63
CA ILE A 10 -1.69 3.16 -5.39
C ILE A 10 -2.84 3.03 -4.41
N VAL A 11 -3.16 1.79 -4.02
CA VAL A 11 -4.32 1.47 -3.20
C VAL A 11 -3.86 1.11 -1.79
N GLY A 12 -4.03 2.08 -0.90
CA GLY A 12 -3.85 1.94 0.53
C GLY A 12 -5.03 1.26 1.21
N SER A 13 -5.11 1.47 2.51
CA SER A 13 -6.06 0.76 3.36
C SER A 13 -6.97 1.66 4.20
N GLY A 14 -6.93 2.97 3.96
CA GLY A 14 -7.84 3.93 4.58
C GLY A 14 -9.30 3.63 4.28
N ASN A 15 -10.18 4.16 5.11
CA ASN A 15 -11.63 4.04 4.97
C ASN A 15 -12.21 4.77 3.75
N SER A 16 -11.46 5.67 3.09
CA SER A 16 -11.94 6.31 1.85
C SER A 16 -12.00 5.37 0.64
N VAL A 17 -11.46 4.15 0.73
CA VAL A 17 -11.64 3.17 -0.35
C VAL A 17 -13.11 2.71 -0.36
N PRO A 18 -13.85 2.85 -1.49
CA PRO A 18 -15.24 2.44 -1.56
C PRO A 18 -15.31 0.91 -1.52
N PHE A 19 -15.75 0.41 -0.38
CA PHE A 19 -16.09 -0.98 -0.18
C PHE A 19 -17.59 -1.18 -0.24
N LEU A 20 -18.03 -2.21 -0.95
CA LEU A 20 -19.40 -2.67 -0.85
C LEU A 20 -19.58 -3.33 0.52
N ASN A 21 -20.37 -2.68 1.37
CA ASN A 21 -20.95 -3.32 2.54
C ASN A 21 -21.85 -4.45 2.04
N SER A 22 -21.32 -5.67 2.09
CA SER A 22 -22.00 -6.94 1.78
C SER A 22 -22.54 -7.12 0.37
N ARG A 23 -21.95 -8.05 -0.39
CA ARG A 23 -22.72 -8.86 -1.34
C ARG A 23 -23.00 -10.21 -0.68
N HIS A 24 -24.26 -10.64 -0.70
CA HIS A 24 -24.60 -12.04 -0.55
C HIS A 24 -24.03 -12.79 -1.74
N PHE A 25 -22.83 -13.33 -1.62
CA PHE A 25 -22.40 -14.42 -2.49
C PHE A 25 -23.01 -15.72 -1.96
N SER A 26 -23.37 -16.62 -2.86
CA SER A 26 -23.93 -17.95 -2.52
C SER A 26 -23.06 -18.78 -1.58
N ASN A 27 -21.79 -18.38 -1.36
CA ASN A 27 -20.82 -19.03 -0.49
C ASN A 27 -20.32 -18.16 0.69
N GLY A 28 -21.13 -17.20 1.16
CA GLY A 28 -20.84 -16.39 2.36
C GLY A 28 -20.54 -14.90 2.09
N PHE A 29 -20.54 -14.10 3.15
CA PHE A 29 -20.29 -12.66 3.07
C PHE A 29 -18.82 -12.38 2.77
N LYS A 30 -18.51 -11.93 1.54
CA LYS A 30 -17.22 -11.30 1.24
C LYS A 30 -17.43 -9.81 1.06
N ARG A 31 -16.75 -9.00 1.88
CA ARG A 31 -16.56 -7.58 1.57
C ARG A 31 -15.65 -7.48 0.35
N GLY A 32 -16.07 -6.69 -0.62
CA GLY A 32 -15.33 -6.49 -1.86
C GLY A 32 -15.28 -5.00 -2.20
N ILE A 33 -14.29 -4.65 -2.99
CA ILE A 33 -14.16 -3.31 -3.55
C ILE A 33 -15.36 -3.04 -4.48
N GLU A 34 -15.77 -1.79 -4.60
CA GLU A 34 -16.75 -1.41 -5.61
C GLU A 34 -16.35 -1.96 -7.01
N PRO A 35 -17.25 -2.62 -7.76
CA PRO A 35 -16.91 -3.26 -9.04
C PRO A 35 -16.28 -2.30 -10.06
N LYS A 36 -16.74 -1.05 -10.09
CA LYS A 36 -16.19 -0.02 -10.98
C LYS A 36 -14.74 0.28 -10.64
N LEU A 37 -14.42 0.39 -9.35
CA LEU A 37 -13.05 0.56 -8.88
C LEU A 37 -12.20 -0.68 -9.14
N GLU A 38 -12.70 -1.88 -8.86
CA GLU A 38 -11.99 -3.14 -9.14
C GLU A 38 -11.63 -3.25 -10.63
N TYR A 39 -12.58 -2.93 -11.50
CA TYR A 39 -12.38 -2.93 -12.95
C TYR A 39 -11.26 -1.96 -13.37
N LEU A 40 -11.24 -0.75 -12.82
CA LEU A 40 -10.18 0.24 -13.10
C LEU A 40 -8.81 -0.19 -12.58
N ILE A 41 -8.74 -0.78 -11.39
CA ILE A 41 -7.49 -1.29 -10.80
C ILE A 41 -6.89 -2.39 -11.68
N LYS A 42 -7.72 -3.33 -12.16
CA LYS A 42 -7.31 -4.41 -13.06
C LYS A 42 -6.97 -3.94 -14.46
N GLY A 43 -7.58 -2.85 -14.92
CA GLY A 43 -7.33 -2.25 -16.23
C GLY A 43 -6.08 -1.35 -16.29
N ASN A 44 -5.43 -1.07 -15.16
CA ASN A 44 -4.33 -0.10 -15.07
C ASN A 44 -3.12 -0.66 -14.30
N TYR A 45 -2.01 0.09 -14.31
CA TYR A 45 -0.91 -0.17 -13.40
C TYR A 45 -1.40 0.14 -11.99
N SER A 46 -1.24 -0.81 -11.08
CA SER A 46 -1.74 -0.68 -9.73
C SER A 46 -0.83 -1.32 -8.68
N ILE A 47 -0.76 -0.69 -7.51
CA ILE A 47 0.02 -1.18 -6.37
C ILE A 47 -0.90 -1.34 -5.17
N GLY A 48 -1.02 -2.56 -4.66
CA GLY A 48 -1.75 -2.85 -3.42
C GLY A 48 -0.83 -2.74 -2.22
N LEU A 49 -1.25 -2.06 -1.16
CA LEU A 49 -0.47 -1.93 0.07
C LEU A 49 -0.91 -2.95 1.13
N ASN A 50 0.06 -3.61 1.77
CA ASN A 50 -0.17 -4.54 2.88
C ASN A 50 -1.36 -5.48 2.61
N HIS A 51 -2.38 -5.48 3.46
CA HIS A 51 -3.53 -6.39 3.40
C HIS A 51 -4.45 -6.21 2.19
N PHE A 52 -4.21 -5.23 1.32
CA PHE A 52 -5.05 -5.03 0.13
C PHE A 52 -5.15 -6.26 -0.77
N PHE A 53 -4.10 -7.11 -0.81
CA PHE A 53 -4.11 -8.37 -1.58
C PHE A 53 -5.30 -9.30 -1.24
N ALA A 54 -5.87 -9.18 -0.03
CA ALA A 54 -7.03 -9.98 0.38
C ALA A 54 -8.36 -9.48 -0.22
N TYR A 55 -8.37 -8.29 -0.82
CA TYR A 55 -9.58 -7.59 -1.24
C TYR A 55 -9.62 -7.27 -2.74
N GLY A 56 -8.47 -7.25 -3.41
CA GLY A 56 -8.36 -6.97 -4.83
C GLY A 56 -7.02 -7.41 -5.40
N GLU A 57 -6.99 -7.54 -6.73
CA GLU A 57 -5.79 -7.88 -7.47
C GLU A 57 -5.17 -6.59 -8.04
N CYS A 58 -3.88 -6.37 -7.75
CA CYS A 58 -3.09 -5.28 -8.31
C CYS A 58 -2.03 -5.81 -9.29
N THR A 59 -1.34 -4.90 -9.98
CA THR A 59 -0.12 -5.27 -10.71
C THR A 59 0.89 -5.90 -9.77
N PHE A 60 1.10 -5.31 -8.58
CA PHE A 60 1.87 -5.95 -7.52
C PHE A 60 1.44 -5.52 -6.12
N THR A 61 1.77 -6.36 -5.14
CA THR A 61 1.56 -6.09 -3.72
C THR A 61 2.86 -5.58 -3.09
N SER A 62 2.78 -4.60 -2.19
CA SER A 62 3.93 -4.01 -1.52
C SER A 62 3.82 -4.01 -0.01
N PHE A 63 4.98 -4.14 0.64
CA PHE A 63 5.12 -4.13 2.10
C PHE A 63 6.46 -3.52 2.53
N VAL A 64 6.52 -3.03 3.76
CA VAL A 64 7.80 -2.56 4.38
C VAL A 64 8.09 -3.20 5.73
N ASP A 65 7.10 -3.85 6.35
CA ASP A 65 7.22 -4.51 7.64
C ASP A 65 7.53 -6.00 7.45
N PRO A 66 8.69 -6.49 7.94
CA PRO A 66 9.02 -7.91 7.91
C PRO A 66 8.00 -8.80 8.61
N ALA A 67 7.46 -8.35 9.75
CA ALA A 67 6.48 -9.13 10.50
C ALA A 67 5.21 -9.34 9.69
N PHE A 68 4.74 -8.30 8.99
CA PHE A 68 3.61 -8.44 8.06
C PHE A 68 3.89 -9.49 6.97
N TYR A 69 5.08 -9.47 6.37
CA TYR A 69 5.42 -10.43 5.32
C TYR A 69 5.44 -11.86 5.85
N GLU A 70 6.06 -12.08 7.01
CA GLU A 70 6.14 -13.39 7.66
C GLU A 70 4.75 -13.92 8.05
N ASP A 71 3.94 -13.09 8.69
CA ASP A 71 2.59 -13.45 9.14
C ASP A 71 1.64 -13.77 7.96
N ASN A 72 1.94 -13.26 6.76
CA ASN A 72 1.13 -13.44 5.56
C ASN A 72 1.82 -14.26 4.46
N TYR A 73 2.96 -14.89 4.73
CA TYR A 73 3.82 -15.51 3.71
C TYR A 73 3.07 -16.51 2.82
N ASP A 74 2.24 -17.39 3.41
CA ASP A 74 1.50 -18.41 2.67
C ASP A 74 0.43 -17.85 1.72
N LYS A 75 -0.09 -16.65 2.04
CA LYS A 75 -1.03 -15.93 1.17
C LYS A 75 -0.25 -15.16 0.11
N LEU A 76 0.79 -14.43 0.52
CA LEU A 76 1.65 -13.63 -0.33
C LEU A 76 2.39 -14.46 -1.40
N LYS A 77 2.86 -15.67 -1.11
CA LYS A 77 3.52 -16.52 -2.12
C LYS A 77 2.63 -16.89 -3.32
N ARG A 78 1.30 -16.68 -3.22
CA ARG A 78 0.33 -16.87 -4.30
C ARG A 78 0.15 -15.64 -5.18
N GLU A 79 0.63 -14.48 -4.73
CA GLU A 79 0.60 -13.24 -5.50
C GLU A 79 1.54 -13.35 -6.71
N ALA A 80 1.19 -12.71 -7.82
CA ALA A 80 2.00 -12.80 -9.03
C ALA A 80 3.31 -11.98 -8.95
N LEU A 81 3.31 -10.89 -8.19
CA LEU A 81 4.49 -10.06 -7.95
C LEU A 81 4.37 -9.35 -6.60
N ILE A 82 5.44 -9.44 -5.81
CA ILE A 82 5.60 -8.72 -4.54
C ILE A 82 6.85 -7.88 -4.62
N ILE A 83 6.75 -6.62 -4.20
CA ILE A 83 7.91 -5.74 -4.09
C ILE A 83 7.93 -5.14 -2.68
N GLY A 84 9.01 -5.41 -1.94
CA GLY A 84 9.07 -5.04 -0.53
C GLY A 84 10.40 -4.44 -0.10
N HIS A 85 10.43 -3.98 1.15
CA HIS A 85 11.66 -3.55 1.80
C HIS A 85 12.60 -4.73 2.09
N LYS A 86 13.86 -4.62 1.67
CA LYS A 86 14.95 -5.50 2.09
C LYS A 86 15.35 -5.21 3.55
N ASP A 87 14.74 -5.93 4.48
CA ASP A 87 15.13 -5.92 5.89
C ASP A 87 16.09 -7.09 6.21
N PRO A 88 17.19 -6.86 6.96
CA PRO A 88 18.07 -7.93 7.40
C PRO A 88 17.39 -9.03 8.27
N SER A 89 16.28 -8.73 8.94
CA SER A 89 15.54 -9.76 9.69
C SER A 89 14.98 -10.84 8.77
N LEU A 90 14.49 -10.48 7.58
CA LEU A 90 13.93 -11.43 6.62
C LEU A 90 14.97 -12.52 6.25
N GLN A 91 16.25 -12.17 6.17
CA GLN A 91 17.34 -13.12 5.89
C GLN A 91 17.61 -14.13 7.00
N ARG A 92 17.18 -13.84 8.24
CA ARG A 92 17.43 -14.68 9.41
C ARG A 92 16.31 -15.70 9.66
N HIS A 93 15.19 -15.60 8.94
CA HIS A 93 14.01 -16.43 9.17
C HIS A 93 13.94 -17.65 8.24
N LYS A 94 13.13 -18.63 8.64
CA LYS A 94 12.91 -19.92 7.96
C LYS A 94 12.27 -19.83 6.57
N TYR A 95 11.86 -18.63 6.15
CA TYR A 95 11.13 -18.45 4.89
C TYR A 95 12.11 -18.26 3.74
N ASP A 96 11.76 -18.82 2.59
CA ASP A 96 12.48 -18.59 1.37
C ASP A 96 12.20 -17.16 0.88
N ILE A 97 12.99 -16.21 1.40
CA ILE A 97 13.00 -14.81 0.96
C ILE A 97 13.48 -14.65 -0.49
N THR A 98 13.85 -15.75 -1.14
CA THR A 98 14.17 -15.81 -2.57
C THR A 98 13.00 -16.31 -3.41
N HIS A 99 11.79 -16.40 -2.84
CA HIS A 99 10.62 -16.82 -3.62
C HIS A 99 10.54 -16.03 -4.93
N PRO A 100 10.44 -16.67 -6.11
CA PRO A 100 10.62 -16.00 -7.41
C PRO A 100 9.66 -14.83 -7.64
N ASN A 101 8.52 -14.84 -6.96
CA ASN A 101 7.54 -13.77 -7.07
C ASN A 101 7.96 -12.46 -6.33
N THR A 102 8.98 -12.49 -5.46
CA THR A 102 9.31 -11.41 -4.53
C THR A 102 10.60 -10.68 -4.93
N ILE A 103 10.56 -9.34 -4.92
CA ILE A 103 11.72 -8.47 -5.11
C ILE A 103 11.91 -7.59 -3.87
N LEU A 104 13.10 -7.64 -3.27
CA LEU A 104 13.42 -6.86 -2.07
C LEU A 104 14.35 -5.70 -2.40
N LEU A 105 13.92 -4.48 -2.08
CA LEU A 105 14.61 -3.23 -2.39
C LEU A 105 15.11 -2.53 -1.11
N LYS A 106 16.30 -1.93 -1.18
CA LYS A 106 16.92 -1.20 -0.06
C LYS A 106 16.09 0.04 0.29
N SER A 107 15.94 0.35 1.58
CA SER A 107 15.34 1.61 2.02
C SER A 107 16.37 2.61 2.52
N THR A 108 15.99 3.88 2.56
CA THR A 108 16.75 4.95 3.20
C THR A 108 15.82 5.95 3.89
N ASN A 109 16.33 6.72 4.84
CA ASN A 109 15.57 7.75 5.57
C ASN A 109 15.51 9.09 4.83
N GLY A 110 16.31 9.28 3.78
CA GLY A 110 16.31 10.50 2.98
C GLY A 110 15.59 10.28 1.65
N TYR A 111 14.83 11.27 1.19
CA TYR A 111 14.20 11.20 -0.14
C TYR A 111 15.23 11.30 -1.26
N LYS A 112 15.22 10.33 -2.19
CA LYS A 112 16.18 10.20 -3.30
C LYS A 112 15.55 10.32 -4.70
N GLY A 113 14.22 10.49 -4.78
CA GLY A 113 13.50 10.62 -6.05
C GLY A 113 13.84 9.53 -7.05
N ILE A 114 14.17 9.93 -8.28
CA ILE A 114 14.49 9.00 -9.37
C ILE A 114 15.76 8.15 -9.13
N HIS A 115 16.64 8.55 -8.20
CA HIS A 115 17.88 7.83 -7.85
C HIS A 115 17.66 6.76 -6.78
N SER A 116 16.41 6.52 -6.36
CA SER A 116 16.11 5.58 -5.27
C SER A 116 16.54 4.14 -5.55
N PHE A 117 16.69 3.73 -6.82
CA PHE A 117 17.23 2.41 -7.13
C PHE A 117 18.66 2.24 -6.62
N SER A 118 19.56 3.22 -6.84
CA SER A 118 20.95 3.16 -6.37
C SER A 118 21.08 3.52 -4.89
N GLU A 119 20.34 4.53 -4.42
CA GLU A 119 20.54 5.11 -3.09
C GLU A 119 19.60 4.56 -2.00
N GLY A 120 18.51 3.89 -2.39
CA GLY A 120 17.47 3.37 -1.52
C GLY A 120 16.16 4.15 -1.57
N PHE A 121 15.06 3.50 -1.19
CA PHE A 121 13.71 4.01 -1.26
C PHE A 121 13.25 4.65 0.06
N TYR A 122 12.57 5.79 -0.05
CA TYR A 122 12.09 6.61 1.07
C TYR A 122 10.59 6.42 1.29
N SER A 123 10.06 6.13 2.48
CA SER A 123 10.69 5.84 3.75
C SER A 123 10.00 4.61 4.34
N ARG A 124 10.75 3.71 4.98
CA ARG A 124 10.22 2.43 5.48
C ARG A 124 9.18 2.53 6.61
N GLN A 125 8.97 3.72 7.16
CA GLN A 125 8.07 3.98 8.29
C GLN A 125 6.60 3.83 7.89
N LEU A 126 6.26 4.10 6.64
CA LEU A 126 4.91 3.94 6.09
C LEU A 126 5.03 3.37 4.68
N VAL A 127 4.42 2.21 4.45
CA VAL A 127 4.43 1.53 3.14
C VAL A 127 3.97 2.47 2.02
N GLY A 128 2.97 3.33 2.29
CA GLY A 128 2.46 4.27 1.30
C GLY A 128 3.46 5.34 0.86
N ILE A 129 4.37 5.77 1.74
CA ILE A 129 5.46 6.72 1.41
C ILE A 129 6.53 6.00 0.60
N TRP A 130 6.90 4.79 1.04
CA TRP A 130 7.87 3.96 0.35
C TRP A 130 7.48 3.63 -1.09
N VAL A 131 6.23 3.21 -1.29
CA VAL A 131 5.69 2.87 -2.60
C VAL A 131 5.54 4.10 -3.50
N LEU A 132 5.23 5.28 -2.94
CA LEU A 132 5.20 6.52 -3.72
C LEU A 132 6.59 6.83 -4.32
N THR A 133 7.66 6.62 -3.54
CA THR A 133 9.03 6.74 -4.05
C THR A 133 9.35 5.68 -5.11
N LEU A 134 8.85 4.46 -4.94
CA LEU A 134 8.99 3.40 -5.95
C LEU A 134 8.31 3.78 -7.27
N ALA A 135 7.07 4.26 -7.24
CA ALA A 135 6.35 4.69 -8.43
C ALA A 135 7.09 5.79 -9.20
N ILE A 136 7.64 6.78 -8.48
CA ILE A 136 8.45 7.85 -9.06
C ILE A 136 9.73 7.31 -9.70
N ALA A 137 10.46 6.44 -8.99
CA ALA A 137 11.71 5.87 -9.50
C ALA A 137 11.51 4.91 -10.69
N LEU A 138 10.35 4.27 -10.77
CA LEU A 138 9.91 3.48 -11.93
C LEU A 138 9.64 4.38 -13.14
N GLY A 139 9.34 5.66 -12.92
CA GLY A 139 9.18 6.67 -13.98
C GLY A 139 7.73 7.11 -14.23
N PHE A 140 6.79 6.72 -13.37
CA PHE A 140 5.40 7.18 -13.49
C PHE A 140 5.30 8.68 -13.22
N LYS A 141 4.55 9.38 -14.08
CA LYS A 141 4.37 10.84 -14.02
C LYS A 141 3.03 11.27 -13.45
N GLU A 142 2.08 10.35 -13.37
CA GLU A 142 0.75 10.60 -12.86
C GLU A 142 0.37 9.48 -11.88
N ILE A 143 0.11 9.86 -10.63
CA ILE A 143 -0.04 8.93 -9.51
C ILE A 143 -1.34 9.25 -8.76
N TYR A 144 -2.18 8.25 -8.57
CA TYR A 144 -3.44 8.34 -7.85
C TYR A 144 -3.36 7.57 -6.53
N LEU A 145 -3.59 8.26 -5.41
CA LEU A 145 -3.53 7.68 -4.06
C LEU A 145 -4.95 7.40 -3.55
N LEU A 146 -5.31 6.13 -3.39
CA LEU A 146 -6.62 5.70 -2.88
C LEU A 146 -6.44 5.15 -1.47
N GLY A 147 -7.32 5.50 -0.53
CA GLY A 147 -7.19 5.02 0.85
C GLY A 147 -6.02 5.65 1.62
N TYR A 148 -5.61 6.86 1.24
CA TYR A 148 -4.56 7.65 1.91
C TYR A 148 -5.18 8.69 2.84
N ASP A 149 -6.00 8.24 3.78
CA ASP A 149 -6.81 9.14 4.62
C ASP A 149 -5.96 9.87 5.65
N CYS A 150 -4.97 9.17 6.21
CA CYS A 150 -4.11 9.66 7.29
C CYS A 150 -4.87 10.25 8.48
N LYS A 151 -6.09 9.79 8.71
CA LYS A 151 -6.95 10.15 9.83
C LYS A 151 -7.85 8.98 10.22
N GLU A 152 -8.52 9.14 11.34
CA GLU A 152 -9.58 8.24 11.77
C GLU A 152 -10.93 8.70 11.18
N ILE A 153 -11.73 7.73 10.74
CA ILE A 153 -13.11 7.90 10.31
C ILE A 153 -13.93 6.88 11.11
N ASN A 154 -14.90 7.35 11.90
CA ASN A 154 -15.79 6.50 12.70
C ASN A 154 -15.04 5.49 13.61
N GLY A 155 -13.98 5.94 14.30
CA GLY A 155 -13.21 5.08 15.21
C GLY A 155 -12.25 4.10 14.51
N ARG A 156 -12.09 4.20 13.18
CA ARG A 156 -11.23 3.33 12.39
C ARG A 156 -10.26 4.13 11.55
N THR A 157 -9.04 3.63 11.42
CA THR A 157 -8.02 4.12 10.49
C THR A 157 -7.98 3.32 9.20
N HIS A 158 -8.56 2.11 9.17
CA HIS A 158 -8.53 1.20 8.04
C HIS A 158 -9.89 0.55 7.76
N PHE A 159 -10.21 0.34 6.48
CA PHE A 159 -11.50 -0.24 6.06
C PHE A 159 -11.73 -1.67 6.58
N TYR A 160 -10.64 -2.40 6.85
CA TYR A 160 -10.68 -3.79 7.30
C TYR A 160 -10.70 -3.95 8.83
N GLN A 161 -10.68 -2.85 9.59
CA GLN A 161 -10.77 -2.94 11.05
C GLN A 161 -12.17 -3.39 11.50
N GLY A 162 -12.20 -4.40 12.38
CA GLY A 162 -13.44 -5.03 12.84
C GLY A 162 -14.13 -5.87 11.75
N VAL A 163 -13.37 -6.32 10.76
CA VAL A 163 -13.82 -7.31 9.78
C VAL A 163 -13.34 -8.68 10.24
N VAL A 164 -14.23 -9.39 10.92
CA VAL A 164 -14.07 -10.80 11.23
C VAL A 164 -14.30 -11.57 9.93
N ASP A 165 -13.26 -12.22 9.40
CA ASP A 165 -13.45 -13.21 8.35
C ASP A 165 -14.27 -14.38 8.95
N LEU A 166 -15.43 -14.68 8.38
CA LEU A 166 -16.34 -15.70 8.92
C LEU A 166 -15.78 -17.12 8.74
N ASN A 167 -14.79 -17.31 7.86
CA ASN A 167 -14.15 -18.61 7.61
C ASN A 167 -12.83 -18.80 8.38
N GLU A 168 -12.19 -17.72 8.80
CA GLU A 168 -11.01 -17.74 9.66
C GLU A 168 -11.36 -16.88 10.86
N LYS A 169 -11.74 -17.46 12.03
CA LYS A 169 -12.03 -16.78 13.31
C LYS A 169 -10.83 -15.93 13.82
N ARG A 170 -10.45 -14.95 13.03
CA ARG A 170 -9.29 -14.09 13.09
C ARG A 170 -9.80 -12.87 12.36
N ASP A 171 -10.23 -11.88 13.11
CA ASP A 171 -10.14 -10.51 12.61
C ASP A 171 -8.75 -10.37 11.93
N LEU A 172 -8.56 -9.46 10.97
CA LEU A 172 -7.20 -8.97 10.69
C LEU A 172 -6.55 -8.27 11.91
N MET A 173 -7.15 -8.40 13.11
CA MET A 173 -6.45 -8.55 14.37
C MET A 173 -5.45 -9.69 14.23
N VAL A 174 -4.21 -9.31 13.94
CA VAL A 174 -2.99 -9.97 14.39
C VAL A 174 -3.31 -10.96 15.50
N LEU A 175 -3.22 -12.24 15.17
CA LEU A 175 -3.69 -13.27 16.06
C LEU A 175 -2.84 -13.32 17.32
N ASP A 176 -3.52 -12.95 18.38
CA ASP A 176 -3.22 -13.09 19.79
C ASP A 176 -2.86 -14.55 20.12
N LYS A 177 -1.56 -14.86 20.20
CA LYS A 177 -1.10 -16.06 20.91
C LYS A 177 -0.84 -15.67 22.36
N LYS A 178 -1.76 -16.07 23.23
CA LYS A 178 -1.57 -16.09 24.69
C LYS A 178 -0.23 -16.76 25.04
N VAL A 179 0.71 -15.96 25.52
CA VAL A 179 1.71 -16.37 26.51
C VAL A 179 1.61 -15.36 27.66
N GLY A 180 0.81 -15.68 28.68
CA GLY A 180 0.89 -15.04 30.00
C GLY A 180 0.56 -13.54 30.11
N GLU A 181 -0.58 -13.07 29.57
CA GLU A 181 -1.20 -11.77 29.96
C GLU A 181 -0.59 -10.47 29.39
N THR A 182 -0.06 -10.45 28.16
CA THR A 182 0.33 -9.16 27.53
C THR A 182 -0.06 -9.08 26.05
N PHE A 183 -0.83 -8.05 25.70
CA PHE A 183 -1.30 -7.77 24.34
C PHE A 183 -0.20 -7.12 23.50
N ILE A 184 0.15 -7.68 22.34
CA ILE A 184 1.08 -7.05 21.40
C ILE A 184 0.29 -6.52 20.19
N TYR A 185 -0.02 -5.22 20.19
CA TYR A 185 -0.65 -4.55 19.06
C TYR A 185 0.35 -4.33 17.93
N ARG A 186 0.36 -5.22 16.92
CA ARG A 186 1.10 -4.99 15.68
C ARG A 186 0.17 -4.35 14.64
N GLY A 187 -0.03 -3.05 14.72
CA GLY A 187 -0.90 -2.38 13.76
C GLY A 187 -1.08 -0.90 13.96
N VAL A 188 -1.51 -0.23 12.90
CA VAL A 188 -1.88 1.19 12.86
C VAL A 188 -3.28 1.35 13.46
N GLY A 189 -3.36 1.75 14.73
CA GLY A 189 -4.60 1.91 15.48
C GLY A 189 -4.36 2.55 16.85
N LYS A 190 -5.43 2.84 17.60
CA LYS A 190 -5.32 3.38 18.97
C LYS A 190 -4.74 2.34 19.92
N LYS A 191 -3.98 2.81 20.90
CA LYS A 191 -3.54 2.01 22.05
C LYS A 191 -4.73 1.82 22.99
N PRO A 192 -5.26 0.61 23.19
CA PRO A 192 -6.46 0.41 23.98
C PRO A 192 -6.26 0.75 25.46
N GLU A 193 -5.04 0.62 25.98
CA GLU A 193 -4.69 1.03 27.34
C GLU A 193 -4.57 2.55 27.51
N ASP A 194 -4.49 3.32 26.43
CA ASP A 194 -4.34 4.76 26.51
C ASP A 194 -5.69 5.48 26.53
N LYS A 195 -6.07 5.98 27.71
CA LYS A 195 -7.26 6.81 27.91
C LYS A 195 -7.26 8.10 27.08
N LYS A 196 -6.08 8.57 26.63
CA LYS A 196 -5.96 9.73 25.74
C LYS A 196 -6.25 9.39 24.28
N GLY A 197 -6.33 8.09 23.94
CA GLY A 197 -6.62 7.62 22.60
C GLY A 197 -5.49 7.84 21.59
N THR A 198 -4.21 7.82 22.02
CA THR A 198 -3.08 7.94 21.09
C THR A 198 -2.96 6.72 20.18
N TYR A 199 -2.41 6.94 19.00
CA TYR A 199 -2.20 5.87 18.02
C TYR A 199 -0.83 5.20 18.20
N ASN A 200 -0.73 3.94 17.80
CA ASN A 200 0.53 3.19 17.73
C ASN A 200 1.56 3.86 16.83
N THR A 201 1.09 4.62 15.83
CA THR A 201 1.93 5.52 15.04
C THR A 201 1.53 6.95 15.33
N SER A 202 2.47 7.74 15.87
CA SER A 202 2.29 9.18 16.16
C SER A 202 1.91 10.03 14.93
N THR A 203 1.99 9.43 13.74
CA THR A 203 1.57 10.00 12.47
C THR A 203 0.13 10.53 12.49
N TYR A 204 -0.81 9.79 13.07
CA TYR A 204 -2.22 10.18 13.10
C TYR A 204 -2.51 11.29 14.12
N ASP A 205 -1.69 11.41 15.16
CA ASP A 205 -1.83 12.45 16.18
C ASP A 205 -1.32 13.83 15.70
N ARG A 206 -0.53 13.86 14.62
CA ARG A 206 0.22 15.06 14.20
C ARG A 206 0.18 15.25 12.67
N PRO A 207 -0.98 15.58 12.08
CA PRO A 207 -1.14 15.72 10.63
C PRO A 207 -0.18 16.74 10.00
N LYS A 208 0.16 17.83 10.70
CA LYS A 208 1.18 18.79 10.24
C LYS A 208 2.56 18.15 10.09
N ASN A 209 2.96 17.31 11.05
CA ASN A 209 4.24 16.59 10.97
C ASN A 209 4.21 15.57 9.85
N LEU A 210 3.09 14.86 9.68
CA LEU A 210 2.93 13.93 8.58
C LEU A 210 3.15 14.60 7.22
N ASN A 211 2.46 15.72 6.97
CA ASN A 211 2.60 16.47 5.73
C ASN A 211 4.04 16.97 5.55
N ASN A 212 4.58 17.69 6.54
CA ASN A 212 5.89 18.33 6.41
C ASN A 212 7.07 17.36 6.37
N GLN A 213 7.01 16.27 7.15
CA GLN A 213 8.11 15.31 7.26
C GLN A 213 8.07 14.30 6.14
N TRP A 214 6.90 13.70 5.85
CA TRP A 214 6.81 12.52 5.00
C TRP A 214 6.39 12.85 3.56
N PHE A 215 5.46 13.79 3.36
CA PHE A 215 4.91 14.07 2.02
C PHE A 215 5.58 15.25 1.31
N LYS A 216 6.06 16.25 2.04
CA LYS A 216 6.74 17.43 1.48
C LYS A 216 7.90 17.11 0.54
N PRO A 217 8.74 16.07 0.77
CA PRO A 217 9.83 15.76 -0.15
C PRO A 217 9.39 15.50 -1.60
N PHE A 218 8.18 14.96 -1.81
CA PHE A 218 7.66 14.66 -3.15
C PHE A 218 7.34 15.90 -3.98
N LEU A 219 7.13 17.07 -3.34
CA LEU A 219 6.90 18.34 -4.05
C LEU A 219 8.13 18.83 -4.84
N LYS A 220 9.29 18.20 -4.65
CA LYS A 220 10.49 18.48 -5.45
C LYS A 220 10.37 17.97 -6.89
N GLU A 221 9.47 17.02 -7.15
CA GLU A 221 9.28 16.40 -8.46
C GLU A 221 8.30 17.21 -9.32
N LYS A 222 8.80 18.27 -9.98
CA LYS A 222 7.97 19.22 -10.73
C LYS A 222 7.18 18.59 -11.88
N ASP A 223 7.70 17.51 -12.47
CA ASP A 223 7.08 16.84 -13.62
C ASP A 223 6.13 15.69 -13.20
N ILE A 224 5.84 15.55 -11.92
CA ILE A 224 5.01 14.46 -11.39
C ILE A 224 3.76 15.03 -10.75
N LYS A 225 2.61 14.55 -11.22
CA LYS A 225 1.30 14.87 -10.67
C LYS A 225 0.88 13.77 -9.70
N ILE A 226 0.56 14.17 -8.48
CA ILE A 226 0.11 13.27 -7.42
C ILE A 226 -1.27 13.75 -6.98
N TYR A 227 -2.26 12.86 -7.09
CA TYR A 227 -3.64 13.10 -6.71
C TYR A 227 -3.99 12.26 -5.49
N ASN A 228 -4.64 12.88 -4.50
CA ASN A 228 -5.22 12.18 -3.36
C ASN A 228 -6.73 11.99 -3.59
N VAL A 229 -7.14 10.75 -3.82
CA VAL A 229 -8.55 10.38 -4.11
C VAL A 229 -9.32 10.20 -2.80
N SER A 230 -9.29 11.26 -2.00
CA SER A 230 -9.98 11.35 -0.70
C SER A 230 -10.05 12.83 -0.31
N PRO A 231 -11.12 13.56 -0.69
CA PRO A 231 -11.30 14.99 -0.36
C PRO A 231 -11.14 15.29 1.13
N ASP A 232 -11.58 14.34 1.95
CA ASP A 232 -11.56 14.46 3.41
C ASP A 232 -10.24 14.02 4.05
N SER A 233 -9.21 13.60 3.29
CA SER A 233 -7.93 13.15 3.84
C SER A 233 -7.22 14.25 4.64
N ALA A 234 -6.41 13.86 5.63
CA ALA A 234 -5.52 14.77 6.37
C ALA A 234 -4.23 15.14 5.60
N ILE A 235 -4.03 14.61 4.39
CA ILE A 235 -2.93 15.02 3.51
C ILE A 235 -3.36 16.29 2.76
N GLU A 236 -2.59 17.36 2.91
CA GLU A 236 -2.90 18.70 2.38
C GLU A 236 -2.01 19.12 1.20
N LEU A 237 -0.91 18.39 0.97
CA LEU A 237 0.13 18.80 0.03
C LEU A 237 -0.15 18.42 -1.43
N PHE A 238 -1.08 17.51 -1.67
CA PHE A 238 -1.40 17.01 -3.01
C PHE A 238 -2.80 17.47 -3.42
N GLU A 239 -3.04 17.60 -4.73
CA GLU A 239 -4.36 17.91 -5.26
C GLU A 239 -5.33 16.82 -4.82
N LYS A 240 -6.43 17.21 -4.16
CA LYS A 240 -7.46 16.29 -3.72
C LYS A 240 -8.56 16.23 -4.76
N ILE A 241 -9.00 15.01 -5.07
CA ILE A 241 -10.09 14.78 -6.02
C ILE A 241 -11.10 13.79 -5.45
N THR A 242 -12.33 13.90 -5.92
CA THR A 242 -13.44 12.97 -5.68
C THR A 242 -13.27 11.67 -6.47
N TYR A 243 -14.07 10.65 -6.16
CA TYR A 243 -14.08 9.41 -6.96
C TYR A 243 -14.65 9.64 -8.35
N GLU A 244 -15.61 10.56 -8.50
CA GLU A 244 -16.18 10.97 -9.78
C GLU A 244 -15.10 11.59 -10.68
N GLU A 245 -14.29 12.49 -10.14
CA GLU A 245 -13.14 13.07 -10.84
C GLU A 245 -12.09 12.01 -11.16
N PHE A 246 -11.77 11.12 -10.21
CA PHE A 246 -10.87 9.99 -10.45
C PHE A 246 -11.35 9.10 -11.61
N TYR A 247 -12.63 8.71 -11.61
CA TYR A 247 -13.23 7.88 -12.65
C TYR A 247 -13.28 8.53 -14.04
N SER A 248 -13.31 9.87 -14.10
CA SER A 248 -13.24 10.60 -15.36
C SER A 248 -11.81 10.84 -15.86
N LYS A 249 -10.84 10.96 -14.95
CA LYS A 249 -9.43 11.20 -15.28
C LYS A 249 -8.67 9.93 -15.63
N VAL A 250 -8.95 8.81 -14.95
CA VAL A 250 -8.19 7.57 -15.14
C VAL A 250 -8.80 6.77 -16.30
N PRO A 251 -8.09 6.63 -17.43
CA PRO A 251 -8.59 5.83 -18.54
C PRO A 251 -8.59 4.36 -18.13
N ASN A 252 -9.55 3.62 -18.67
CA ASN A 252 -9.46 2.18 -18.63
C ASN A 252 -8.51 1.69 -19.72
N ASN A 253 -7.25 1.47 -19.35
CA ASN A 253 -6.19 1.12 -20.29
C ASN A 253 -6.21 -0.35 -20.72
N HIS A 254 -7.08 -1.19 -20.15
CA HIS A 254 -7.17 -2.63 -20.39
C HIS A 254 -5.79 -3.33 -20.37
N ILE A 255 -4.95 -2.97 -19.39
CA ILE A 255 -3.61 -3.53 -19.27
C ILE A 255 -3.69 -5.04 -18.99
N VAL A 256 -2.91 -5.82 -19.76
CA VAL A 256 -2.68 -7.23 -19.48
C VAL A 256 -1.74 -7.35 -18.28
N GLN A 257 -2.28 -7.72 -17.12
CA GLN A 257 -1.56 -7.65 -15.84
C GLN A 257 -0.30 -8.53 -15.79
N SER A 258 -0.29 -9.70 -16.46
CA SER A 258 0.91 -10.55 -16.57
C SER A 258 2.05 -9.85 -17.30
N GLU A 259 1.76 -9.20 -18.43
CA GLU A 259 2.74 -8.42 -19.19
C GLU A 259 3.23 -7.22 -18.38
N ALA A 260 2.32 -6.51 -17.69
CA ALA A 260 2.67 -5.38 -16.83
C ALA A 260 3.64 -5.79 -15.71
N ARG A 261 3.38 -6.92 -15.06
CA ARG A 261 4.26 -7.48 -14.02
C ARG A 261 5.64 -7.81 -14.54
N GLU A 262 5.70 -8.53 -15.66
CA GLU A 262 6.99 -8.89 -16.27
C GLU A 262 7.77 -7.65 -16.66
N THR A 263 7.09 -6.70 -17.26
CA THR A 263 7.64 -5.42 -17.64
C THR A 263 8.20 -4.65 -16.44
N ILE A 264 7.49 -4.61 -15.30
CA ILE A 264 7.99 -4.00 -14.06
C ILE A 264 9.23 -4.74 -13.54
N ARG A 265 9.26 -6.08 -13.57
CA ARG A 265 10.46 -6.87 -13.20
C ARG A 265 11.68 -6.46 -14.02
N GLN A 266 11.51 -6.41 -15.34
CA GLN A 266 12.59 -6.06 -16.28
C GLN A 266 13.14 -4.64 -16.02
N ILE A 267 12.26 -3.65 -15.76
CA ILE A 267 12.71 -2.31 -15.37
C ILE A 267 13.55 -2.36 -14.09
N ILE A 268 13.06 -3.07 -13.08
CA ILE A 268 13.72 -3.13 -11.78
C ILE A 268 15.09 -3.79 -11.92
N TYR A 269 15.18 -4.96 -12.56
CA TYR A 269 16.46 -5.65 -12.75
C TYR A 269 17.44 -4.80 -13.54
N LYS A 270 17.03 -4.20 -14.65
CA LYS A 270 17.87 -3.28 -15.41
C LYS A 270 18.39 -2.12 -14.55
N LYS A 271 17.53 -1.48 -13.75
CA LYS A 271 17.94 -0.37 -12.87
C LYS A 271 18.81 -0.82 -11.70
N LEU A 272 18.73 -2.09 -11.30
CA LEU A 272 19.60 -2.67 -10.27
C LEU A 272 20.99 -3.05 -10.81
N GLU A 273 21.08 -3.45 -12.08
CA GLU A 273 22.34 -3.78 -12.77
C GLU A 273 23.17 -2.56 -13.16
N MET A 274 22.54 -1.41 -13.41
CA MET A 274 23.22 -0.15 -13.75
C MET A 274 23.94 0.52 -12.55
N LYS A 275 24.24 -0.22 -11.47
CA LYS A 275 24.91 0.27 -10.27
C LYS A 275 26.39 -0.10 -10.27
#